data_AF-A0A9W4HVN6-F1
#
_entry.id   AF-A0A9W4HVN6-F1
#
_cell.length_a   1.000
_cell.length_b   1.000
_cell.length_c   1.000
_cell.angle_alpha   90.00
_cell.angle_beta   90.00
_cell.angle_gamma   90.00
#
_symmetry.space_group_name_H-M   'P 1'
#
loop_
_entity.id
_entity.type
_entity.pdbx_description
1 polymer ?
#
loop_
_entity_poly.entity_id
_entity_poly.type
_entity_poly.pdbx_seq_one_letter_code
_entity_poly.pdbx_strand_id
1 'polypeptide(L)'
;MENYQKIETVGEGTYGVVYKARELHHPCHIVALKEFRLEAEDEGVPSTTIPEISLLKEIQDPDIVQLLDIVHAGGHSLYLVISSTSI
;
A
#
# COMPACT_ATOMS: atom_id res chain seq x y z
N MET A 1 -4.46 -9.99 2.41
CA MET A 1 -4.94 -9.84 1.02
C MET A 1 -6.39 -10.22 0.81
N GLU A 2 -7.01 -10.96 1.74
CA GLU A 2 -8.35 -11.53 1.54
C GLU A 2 -9.47 -10.49 1.38
N ASN A 3 -9.23 -9.21 1.69
CA ASN A 3 -10.20 -8.13 1.55
C ASN A 3 -10.03 -7.27 0.28
N TYR A 4 -8.98 -7.49 -0.52
CA TYR A 4 -8.64 -6.64 -1.66
C TYR A 4 -8.42 -7.44 -2.93
N GLN A 5 -9.01 -6.99 -4.03
CA GLN A 5 -8.80 -7.52 -5.38
C GLN A 5 -7.88 -6.58 -6.17
N LYS A 6 -6.67 -7.04 -6.53
CA LYS A 6 -5.78 -6.32 -7.45
C LYS A 6 -6.45 -6.23 -8.84
N ILE A 7 -6.52 -5.03 -9.41
CA ILE A 7 -7.12 -4.76 -10.72
C ILE A 7 -6.01 -4.64 -11.77
N GLU A 8 -5.11 -3.68 -11.59
CA GLU A 8 -4.04 -3.35 -12.53
C GLU A 8 -2.82 -2.81 -11.81
N THR A 9 -1.67 -2.84 -12.47
CA THR A 9 -0.44 -2.22 -12.00
C THR A 9 -0.41 -0.75 -12.43
N VAL A 10 -0.32 0.15 -11.46
CA VAL A 10 -0.30 1.62 -11.69
C VAL A 10 1.13 2.11 -11.89
N GLY A 11 2.11 1.46 -11.25
CA GLY A 11 3.50 1.79 -11.42
C GLY A 11 4.44 0.85 -10.68
N GLU A 12 5.69 0.82 -11.15
CA GLU A 12 6.78 0.10 -10.51
C GLU A 12 7.87 1.10 -10.12
N GLY A 13 8.29 1.05 -8.86
CA GLY A 13 9.36 1.87 -8.33
C GLY A 13 10.49 1.02 -7.75
N THR A 14 11.56 1.68 -7.32
CA THR A 14 12.76 1.03 -6.76
C THR A 14 12.43 0.10 -5.60
N TYR A 15 11.47 0.47 -4.76
CA TYR A 15 11.13 -0.26 -3.53
C TYR A 15 9.93 -1.19 -3.66
N GLY A 16 9.35 -1.32 -4.86
CA GLY A 16 8.20 -2.20 -5.07
C GLY A 16 7.22 -1.75 -6.12
N VAL A 17 6.02 -2.35 -6.10
CA VAL A 17 5.00 -2.19 -7.15
C VAL A 17 3.73 -1.62 -6.54
N VAL A 18 3.12 -0.66 -7.23
CA VAL A 18 1.82 -0.08 -6.87
C VAL A 18 0.74 -0.65 -7.76
N TYR A 19 -0.30 -1.20 -7.16
CA TYR A 19 -1.47 -1.74 -7.83
C TYR A 19 -2.70 -0.90 -7.51
N LYS A 20 -3.56 -0.69 -8.50
CA LYS A 20 -4.94 -0.28 -8.28
C LYS A 20 -5.68 -1.52 -7.80
N ALA A 21 -6.39 -1.42 -6.70
CA ALA A 21 -7.17 -2.50 -6.15
C ALA A 21 -8.53 -2.03 -5.70
N ARG A 22 -9.44 -2.99 -5.56
CA ARG A 22 -10.80 -2.77 -5.11
C ARG A 22 -11.06 -3.57 -3.85
N GLU A 23 -11.74 -2.98 -2.90
CA GLU A 23 -12.21 -3.72 -1.72
C GLU A 23 -13.31 -4.72 -2.09
N LEU A 24 -13.23 -5.93 -1.53
CA LEU A 24 -14.21 -6.99 -1.81
C LEU A 24 -15.57 -6.69 -1.17
N HIS A 25 -15.58 -6.11 0.03
CA HIS A 25 -16.81 -5.76 0.75
C HIS A 25 -17.44 -4.47 0.23
N HIS A 26 -16.63 -3.56 -0.30
CA HIS A 26 -17.05 -2.27 -0.83
C HIS A 26 -16.52 -2.06 -2.25
N PRO A 27 -17.18 -2.63 -3.28
CA PRO A 27 -16.66 -2.61 -4.65
C PRO A 27 -16.57 -1.21 -5.28
N CYS A 28 -17.25 -0.21 -4.71
CA CYS A 28 -17.10 1.18 -5.15
C CYS A 28 -15.84 1.85 -4.56
N HIS A 29 -15.18 1.22 -3.59
CA HIS A 29 -13.98 1.75 -2.96
C HIS A 29 -12.73 1.22 -3.67
N ILE A 30 -12.07 2.15 -4.37
CA ILE A 30 -10.82 1.91 -5.06
C ILE A 30 -9.68 2.43 -4.19
N VAL A 31 -8.66 1.60 -4.01
CA VAL A 31 -7.48 1.88 -3.21
C VAL A 31 -6.23 1.60 -4.04
N ALA A 32 -5.11 2.21 -3.64
CA ALA A 32 -3.81 1.80 -4.14
C ALA A 32 -3.14 0.86 -3.13
N LEU A 33 -2.54 -0.22 -3.63
CA LEU A 33 -1.75 -1.17 -2.86
C LEU A 33 -0.29 -1.05 -3.26
N LYS A 34 0.54 -0.52 -2.36
CA LYS A 34 2.00 -0.51 -2.56
C LYS A 34 2.60 -1.76 -1.94
N GLU A 35 2.98 -2.70 -2.77
CA GLU A 35 3.74 -3.90 -2.41
C GLU A 35 5.22 -3.56 -2.26
N PHE A 36 5.81 -3.91 -1.12
CA PHE A 36 7.25 -3.78 -0.89
C PHE A 36 7.96 -5.06 -1.31
N ARG A 37 9.02 -4.91 -2.12
CA ARG A 37 9.95 -6.00 -2.39
C ARG A 37 10.96 -6.04 -1.24
N LEU A 38 10.82 -7.04 -0.38
CA LEU A 38 11.77 -7.30 0.70
C LEU A 38 12.91 -8.15 0.13
N GLU A 39 14.15 -7.66 0.21
CA GLU A 39 15.32 -8.36 -0.35
C GLU A 39 15.76 -9.55 0.51
N ALA A 40 15.47 -9.52 1.82
CA ALA A 40 15.74 -10.59 2.78
C ALA A 40 14.50 -10.93 3.64
N GLU A 41 14.37 -12.20 4.03
CA GLU A 41 13.24 -12.71 4.84
C GLU A 41 13.11 -12.06 6.23
N ASP A 42 14.21 -11.49 6.76
CA ASP A 42 14.26 -10.76 8.04
C ASP A 42 14.21 -9.23 7.87
N GLU A 43 14.26 -8.72 6.64
CA GLU A 43 14.13 -7.29 6.39
C GLU A 43 12.65 -6.93 6.29
N GLY A 44 12.18 -6.17 7.28
CA GLY A 44 10.89 -5.48 7.20
C GLY A 44 10.94 -4.31 6.23
N VAL A 45 10.01 -3.35 6.39
CA VAL A 45 10.03 -2.11 5.60
C VAL A 45 11.41 -1.43 5.70
N PRO A 46 12.00 -0.98 4.58
CA PRO A 46 13.26 -0.22 4.61
C PRO A 46 13.19 0.93 5.61
N SER A 47 14.23 1.09 6.42
CA SER A 47 14.29 2.14 7.46
C SER A 47 14.16 3.55 6.88
N THR A 48 14.56 3.74 5.63
CA THR A 48 14.41 4.98 4.86
C THR A 48 12.95 5.30 4.54
N THR A 49 12.06 4.31 4.48
CA THR A 49 10.62 4.50 4.20
C THR A 49 9.78 4.63 5.48
N ILE A 50 10.31 4.25 6.64
CA ILE A 50 9.60 4.40 7.93
C ILE A 50 9.16 5.86 8.18
N PRO A 51 10.00 6.89 7.98
CA PRO A 51 9.59 8.28 8.18
C PRO A 51 8.43 8.69 7.27
N GLU A 52 8.42 8.23 6.02
CA GLU A 52 7.33 8.52 5.06
C GLU A 52 6.02 7.87 5.50
N ILE A 53 6.05 6.62 5.95
CA ILE A 53 4.86 5.91 6.46
C ILE A 53 4.33 6.60 7.71
N SER A 54 5.22 7.00 8.63
CA SER A 54 4.82 7.72 9.85
C SER A 54 4.15 9.05 9.51
N LEU A 55 4.70 9.81 8.55
CA LEU A 55 4.09 11.05 8.08
C LEU A 55 2.71 10.81 7.47
N LEU A 56 2.55 9.79 6.63
CA LEU A 56 1.27 9.42 6.03
C LEU A 56 0.21 8.96 7.06
N LYS A 57 0.63 8.48 8.23
CA LYS A 57 -0.28 8.15 9.34
C LYS A 57 -0.78 9.39 10.09
N GLU A 58 0.04 10.43 10.16
CA GLU A 58 -0.30 11.66 10.89
C GLU A 58 -1.13 12.63 10.04
N ILE A 59 -1.04 12.55 8.71
CA ILE A 59 -1.81 13.38 7.80
C ILE A 59 -3.23 12.86 7.65
N GLN A 60 -4.20 13.64 8.10
CA GLN A 60 -5.64 13.41 7.90
C GLN A 60 -6.24 14.57 7.11
N ASP A 61 -6.00 14.55 5.80
CA ASP A 61 -6.54 15.54 4.88
C ASP A 61 -7.15 14.84 3.64
N PRO A 62 -8.37 15.20 3.22
CA PRO A 62 -9.06 14.54 2.11
C PRO A 62 -8.38 14.74 0.74
N ASP A 63 -7.58 15.79 0.58
CA ASP A 63 -6.86 16.10 -0.67
C ASP A 63 -5.46 15.46 -0.71
N ILE A 64 -5.02 14.85 0.39
CA ILE A 64 -3.74 14.15 0.49
C ILE A 64 -3.97 12.64 0.51
N VAL A 65 -3.05 11.88 -0.09
CA VAL A 65 -3.04 10.42 0.00
C VAL A 65 -2.92 10.01 1.47
N GLN A 66 -3.85 9.19 1.94
CA GLN A 66 -3.90 8.70 3.32
C GLN A 66 -3.53 7.23 3.37
N LEU A 67 -2.82 6.82 4.42
CA LEU A 67 -2.63 5.41 4.73
C LEU A 67 -3.86 4.85 5.42
N LEU A 68 -4.54 3.92 4.76
CA LEU A 68 -5.76 3.28 5.26
C LEU A 68 -5.44 2.04 6.09
N ASP A 69 -4.50 1.21 5.65
CA ASP A 69 -4.16 -0.05 6.31
C ASP A 69 -2.75 -0.54 5.94
N ILE A 70 -2.21 -1.46 6.74
CA ILE A 70 -0.95 -2.17 6.49
C ILE A 70 -1.23 -3.68 6.53
N VAL A 71 -1.12 -4.32 5.37
CA VAL A 71 -1.44 -5.74 5.20
C VAL A 71 -0.16 -6.53 4.99
N HIS A 72 0.05 -7.54 5.84
CA HIS A 72 1.12 -8.53 5.66
C HIS A 72 0.55 -9.74 4.92
N ALA A 73 1.18 -10.17 3.83
CA ALA A 73 0.81 -11.38 3.09
C ALA A 73 1.99 -12.35 3.06
N GLY A 74 1.77 -13.56 3.59
CA GLY A 74 2.68 -14.69 3.40
C GLY A 74 4.10 -14.50 3.93
N GLY A 75 4.28 -13.79 5.04
CA GLY A 75 5.58 -13.58 5.70
C GLY A 75 6.55 -12.65 4.97
N HIS A 76 6.53 -12.63 3.64
CA HIS A 76 7.58 -12.01 2.81
C HIS A 76 7.08 -10.81 1.98
N SER A 77 5.80 -10.44 2.07
CA SER A 77 5.25 -9.34 1.30
C SER A 77 4.42 -8.41 2.17
N LEU A 78 4.83 -7.15 2.24
CA LEU A 78 4.12 -6.09 2.95
C LEU A 78 3.42 -5.18 1.96
N TYR A 79 2.17 -4.84 2.27
CA TYR A 79 1.33 -3.98 1.45
C TYR A 79 0.88 -2.78 2.27
N LEU A 80 1.11 -1.59 1.75
CA LEU A 80 0.45 -0.38 2.25
C LEU A 80 -0.81 -0.14 1.42
N VAL A 81 -1.94 -0.04 2.10
CA VAL A 81 -3.23 0.33 1.51
C VAL A 81 -3.37 1.84 1.65
N ILE A 82 -3.45 2.54 0.53
CA ILE A 82 -3.53 4.00 0.49
C ILE A 82 -4.75 4.47 -0.30
N SER A 83 -5.27 5.65 0.05
CA SER A 83 -6.41 6.24 -0.65
C SER A 83 -6.09 6.57 -2.10
N SER A 84 -7.07 6.35 -2.99
CA SER A 84 -6.93 6.62 -4.42
C SER A 84 -7.40 8.04 -4.75
N THR A 85 -6.60 9.05 -4.43
CA THR A 85 -6.98 10.47 -4.67
C THR A 85 -6.81 10.90 -6.13
N SER A 86 -6.14 10.15 -7.01
CA SER A 86 -5.93 10.53 -8.43
C SER A 86 -5.60 9.38 -9.41
N ILE A 87 -6.19 8.17 -9.25
CA ILE A 87 -5.96 7.03 -10.18
C ILE A 87 -7.16 6.72 -11.07
#